data_AF-V4U1Y0-F1
#
_entry.id   AF-V4U1Y0-F1
#
_cell.length_a   1.000
_cell.length_b   1.000
_cell.length_c   1.000
_cell.angle_alpha   90.00
_cell.angle_beta   90.00
_cell.angle_gamma   90.00
#
_symmetry.space_group_name_H-M   'P 1'
#
loop_
_entity.id
_entity.type
_entity.pdbx_description
1 polymer ?
#
loop_
_entity_poly.entity_id
_entity_poly.type
_entity_poly.pdbx_seq_one_letter_code
_entity_poly.pdbx_strand_id
1 'polypeptide(L)'
;MLVLGEGAIPEDDSTPINVMDGSYYVTLEGIGLGEKMLDIDPNFFKKNDTRSDDGVFVNSGATLTWLVPSEYQTLRKEIEQLPEGRTVSSSVLLGCWSK
;
A
#
# COMPACT_ATOMS: atom_id res chain seq x y z
N MET A 1 -17.86 -7.76 -3.56
CA MET A 1 -18.92 -7.44 -4.55
C MET A 1 -18.23 -7.00 -5.83
N LEU A 2 -18.48 -7.65 -6.96
CA LEU A 2 -17.98 -7.22 -8.28
C LEU A 2 -19.11 -6.46 -8.98
N VAL A 3 -18.86 -5.21 -9.35
CA VAL A 3 -19.79 -4.37 -10.12
C VAL A 3 -19.15 -4.11 -11.47
N LEU A 4 -19.90 -4.33 -12.55
CA LEU A 4 -19.45 -4.10 -13.92
C LEU A 4 -20.19 -2.88 -14.48
N GLY A 5 -19.46 -1.95 -15.07
CA GLY A 5 -20.00 -0.69 -15.61
C GLY A 5 -20.07 0.45 -14.59
N GLU A 6 -20.90 1.45 -14.86
CA GLU A 6 -20.94 2.76 -14.16
C GLU A 6 -21.51 2.72 -12.73
N GLY A 7 -21.80 1.53 -12.19
CA GLY A 7 -22.29 1.38 -10.81
C GLY A 7 -21.22 1.46 -9.73
N ALA A 8 -19.93 1.56 -10.10
CA ALA A 8 -18.84 1.79 -9.17
C ALA A 8 -18.79 3.29 -8.82
N ILE A 9 -19.17 3.62 -7.58
CA ILE A 9 -19.12 4.99 -7.08
C ILE A 9 -17.84 5.10 -6.23
N PRO A 10 -16.75 5.72 -6.73
CA PRO A 10 -15.59 5.99 -5.89
C PRO A 10 -15.98 7.01 -4.81
N GLU A 11 -15.50 6.78 -3.60
CA GLU A 11 -15.59 7.77 -2.52
C GLU A 11 -14.46 8.79 -2.71
N ASP A 12 -14.82 10.07 -2.81
CA ASP A 12 -13.90 11.23 -2.79
C ASP A 12 -12.72 11.16 -3.80
N ASP A 13 -11.61 11.83 -3.49
CA ASP A 13 -10.37 11.81 -4.27
C ASP A 13 -9.79 10.38 -4.38
N SER A 14 -9.69 9.90 -5.61
CA SER A 14 -9.17 8.57 -5.93
C SER A 14 -7.68 8.61 -6.24
N THR A 15 -6.94 7.61 -5.75
CA THR A 15 -5.56 7.36 -6.20
C THR A 15 -5.57 6.90 -7.67
N PRO A 16 -4.81 7.54 -8.57
CA PRO A 16 -4.70 7.09 -9.95
C PRO A 16 -4.21 5.64 -10.04
N ILE A 17 -4.90 4.83 -10.85
CA ILE A 17 -4.51 3.44 -11.15
C ILE A 17 -3.84 3.41 -12.54
N ASN A 18 -2.73 2.69 -12.65
CA ASN A 18 -2.08 2.37 -13.92
C ASN A 18 -2.31 0.90 -14.27
N VAL A 19 -2.88 0.62 -15.44
CA VAL A 19 -3.14 -0.76 -15.89
C VAL A 19 -2.03 -1.17 -16.86
N MET A 20 -1.24 -2.16 -16.44
CA MET A 20 -0.11 -2.65 -17.23
C MET A 20 -0.06 -4.18 -17.16
N ASP A 21 0.04 -4.84 -18.31
CA ASP A 21 0.06 -6.32 -18.42
C ASP A 21 -1.07 -7.03 -17.65
N GLY A 22 -2.26 -6.43 -17.63
CA GLY A 22 -3.44 -6.98 -16.93
C GLY A 22 -3.41 -6.82 -15.41
N SER A 23 -2.43 -6.09 -14.87
CA SER A 23 -2.30 -5.79 -13.44
C SER A 23 -2.66 -4.33 -13.14
N TYR A 24 -3.21 -4.08 -11.96
CA TYR A 24 -3.68 -2.76 -11.52
C TYR A 24 -2.68 -2.15 -10.54
N TYR A 25 -1.77 -1.34 -11.06
CA TYR A 25 -0.72 -0.69 -10.28
C TYR A 25 -1.19 0.62 -9.65
N VAL A 26 -0.65 0.90 -8.46
CA VAL A 26 -0.87 2.15 -7.71
C VAL A 26 0.46 2.71 -7.24
N THR A 27 0.51 4.01 -7.04
CA THR A 27 1.65 4.65 -6.37
C THR A 27 1.47 4.56 -4.86
N LEU A 28 2.31 3.77 -4.20
CA LEU A 28 2.41 3.73 -2.73
C LEU A 28 3.61 4.58 -2.30
N GLU A 29 3.37 5.55 -1.41
CA GLU A 29 4.43 6.47 -0.95
C GLU A 29 5.13 5.99 0.32
N GLY A 30 4.47 5.13 1.10
CA GLY A 30 5.03 4.54 2.29
C GLY A 30 4.00 3.75 3.09
N ILE A 31 4.47 3.19 4.21
CA ILE A 31 3.64 2.41 5.13
C ILE A 31 3.75 3.06 6.52
N GLY A 32 2.61 3.37 7.13
CA GLY A 32 2.53 3.87 8.50
C GLY A 32 2.01 2.80 9.46
N LEU A 33 2.56 2.78 10.68
CA LEU A 33 2.09 1.96 11.80
C LEU A 33 1.72 2.89 12.97
N GLY A 34 0.43 3.19 13.10
CA GLY A 34 -0.05 4.21 14.03
C GLY A 34 0.48 5.59 13.63
N GLU A 35 1.17 6.27 14.54
CA GLU A 35 1.77 7.59 14.28
C GLU A 35 3.19 7.51 13.67
N LYS A 36 3.71 6.28 13.46
CA LYS A 36 5.07 6.07 12.95
C LYS A 36 5.05 5.73 11.47
N MET A 37 5.68 6.57 10.65
CA MET A 37 6.05 6.20 9.28
C MET A 37 7.20 5.20 9.33
N LEU A 38 7.09 4.09 8.61
CA LEU A 38 8.16 3.10 8.50
C LEU A 38 9.31 3.64 7.64
N ASP A 39 10.54 3.38 8.08
CA ASP A 39 11.75 3.72 7.33
C ASP A 39 11.99 2.69 6.21
N ILE A 40 11.23 2.82 5.14
CA ILE A 40 11.32 2.01 3.92
C ILE A 40 11.66 2.96 2.77
N ASP A 41 12.67 2.65 1.97
CA ASP A 41 13.00 3.45 0.78
C ASP A 41 11.80 3.42 -0.20
N PRO A 42 11.17 4.58 -0.50
CA PRO A 42 10.02 4.64 -1.40
C PRO A 42 10.29 4.11 -2.80
N ASN A 43 11.56 4.00 -3.21
CA ASN A 43 11.92 3.40 -4.49
C ASN A 43 11.55 1.91 -4.59
N PHE A 44 11.41 1.20 -3.46
CA PHE A 44 10.91 -0.19 -3.48
C PHE A 44 9.44 -0.29 -3.93
N PHE A 45 8.67 0.80 -3.82
CA PHE A 45 7.27 0.83 -4.24
C PHE A 45 7.08 1.33 -5.68
N LYS A 46 8.14 1.86 -6.31
CA LYS A 46 8.03 2.40 -7.66
C LYS A 46 8.00 1.28 -8.67
N LYS A 47 7.07 1.41 -9.62
CA LYS A 47 7.07 0.61 -10.84
C LYS A 47 8.21 1.11 -11.75
N ASN A 48 9.07 0.21 -12.20
CA ASN A 48 9.96 0.47 -13.33
C ASN A 48 9.35 -0.17 -14.57
N ASP A 49 9.26 0.56 -15.67
CA ASP A 49 8.69 0.05 -16.93
C ASP A 49 9.49 -1.13 -17.53
N THR A 50 10.70 -1.39 -17.01
CA THR A 50 11.61 -2.43 -17.53
C THR A 50 11.58 -3.76 -16.75
N ARG A 51 11.00 -3.81 -15.53
CA ARG A 51 10.96 -5.01 -14.70
C ARG A 51 9.53 -5.44 -14.44
N SER A 52 9.25 -6.74 -14.43
CA SER A 52 7.88 -7.25 -14.23
C SER A 52 7.53 -7.44 -12.75
N ASP A 53 8.51 -7.44 -11.85
CA ASP A 53 8.39 -7.85 -10.45
C ASP A 53 8.46 -6.69 -9.45
N ASP A 54 8.39 -5.45 -9.93
CA ASP A 54 8.40 -4.26 -9.09
C ASP A 54 7.07 -3.49 -9.07
N GLY A 55 7.02 -2.47 -8.22
CA GLY A 55 5.83 -1.67 -7.99
C GLY A 55 4.83 -2.33 -7.03
N VAL A 56 3.71 -1.64 -6.84
CA VAL A 56 2.61 -2.08 -5.99
C VAL A 56 1.37 -2.26 -6.85
N PHE A 57 0.75 -3.43 -6.77
CA PHE A 57 -0.48 -3.73 -7.51
C PHE A 57 -1.56 -4.32 -6.61
N VAL A 58 -2.81 -4.04 -6.96
CA VAL A 58 -3.99 -4.55 -6.27
C VAL A 58 -4.38 -5.89 -6.90
N ASN A 59 -4.43 -6.93 -6.08
CA ASN A 59 -4.79 -8.28 -6.51
C ASN A 59 -5.98 -8.80 -5.68
N SER A 60 -7.18 -8.74 -6.25
CA SER A 60 -8.39 -9.26 -5.61
C SER A 60 -8.41 -10.80 -5.48
N GLY A 61 -7.51 -11.50 -6.17
CA GLY A 61 -7.33 -12.95 -6.05
C GLY A 61 -6.36 -13.38 -4.94
N ALA A 62 -5.66 -12.44 -4.29
CA ALA A 62 -4.74 -12.73 -3.20
C ALA A 62 -5.44 -12.62 -1.83
N THR A 63 -5.21 -13.61 -0.96
CA THR A 63 -5.74 -13.58 0.42
C THR A 63 -4.96 -12.65 1.34
N LEU A 64 -3.67 -12.44 1.06
CA LEU A 64 -2.75 -11.67 1.90
C LEU A 64 -2.06 -10.58 1.07
N THR A 65 -1.64 -9.52 1.76
CA THR A 65 -0.70 -8.54 1.20
C THR A 65 0.70 -9.13 1.22
N TRP A 66 1.41 -9.00 0.11
CA TRP A 66 2.79 -9.46 -0.02
C TRP A 66 3.73 -8.25 -0.05
N LEU A 67 4.82 -8.35 0.70
CA LEU A 67 5.92 -7.40 0.68
C LEU A 67 7.19 -8.13 0.31
N VAL A 68 8.10 -7.40 -0.32
CA VAL A 68 9.48 -7.84 -0.47
C VAL A 68 10.09 -8.15 0.91
N PRO A 69 10.99 -9.16 1.03
CA PRO A 69 11.37 -9.70 2.34
C PRO A 69 11.95 -8.66 3.31
N SER A 70 12.74 -7.70 2.84
CA SER A 70 13.35 -6.64 3.66
C SER A 70 12.31 -5.74 4.33
N GLU A 71 11.27 -5.40 3.60
CA GLU A 71 10.21 -4.48 3.97
C GLU A 71 9.22 -5.18 4.90
N TYR A 72 8.95 -6.46 4.63
CA TYR A 72 8.24 -7.32 5.57
C TYR A 72 8.93 -7.39 6.92
N GLN A 73 10.26 -7.59 6.95
CA GLN A 73 11.00 -7.63 8.23
C GLN A 73 10.95 -6.29 8.96
N THR A 74 11.00 -5.18 8.21
CA THR A 74 10.87 -3.82 8.77
C THR A 74 9.51 -3.64 9.43
N LEU A 75 8.42 -3.94 8.72
CA LEU A 75 7.07 -3.89 9.28
C LEU A 75 6.90 -4.84 10.47
N ARG A 76 7.36 -6.08 10.35
CA ARG A 76 7.24 -7.09 11.39
C ARG A 76 7.93 -6.68 12.69
N LYS A 77 9.16 -6.15 12.60
CA LYS A 77 9.92 -5.69 13.77
C LYS A 77 9.16 -4.59 14.53
N GLU A 78 8.52 -3.69 13.80
CA GLU A 78 7.75 -2.59 14.38
C GLU A 78 6.45 -3.08 15.03
N ILE A 79 5.79 -4.07 14.43
CA ILE A 79 4.63 -4.74 15.04
C ILE A 79 5.04 -5.49 16.31
N GLU A 80 6.15 -6.23 16.30
CA GLU A 80 6.64 -6.99 17.46
C GLU A 80 7.06 -6.09 18.64
N GLN A 81 7.36 -4.82 18.39
CA GLN A 81 7.67 -3.83 19.43
C GLN A 81 6.42 -3.18 20.03
N LEU A 82 5.22 -3.45 19.49
CA LEU A 82 3.99 -2.91 20.04
C LEU A 82 3.70 -3.59 21.39
N PRO A 83 3.42 -2.83 22.45
CA PRO A 83 3.00 -3.40 23.72
C PRO A 83 1.65 -4.13 23.55
N GLU A 84 1.51 -5.27 24.21
CA GLU A 84 0.28 -6.07 24.21
C GLU A 84 -0.93 -5.19 24.55
N GLY A 85 -1.96 -5.23 23.69
CA GLY A 85 -3.19 -4.45 23.88
C GLY A 85 -3.29 -3.14 23.06
N ARG A 86 -2.26 -2.74 22.30
CA ARG A 86 -2.45 -1.69 21.27
C ARG A 86 -3.03 -2.29 19.99
N THR A 87 -4.29 -1.97 19.71
CA THR A 87 -4.85 -2.09 18.37
C THR A 87 -4.34 -0.92 17.53
N VAL A 88 -3.57 -1.19 16.48
CA VAL A 88 -3.26 -0.17 15.48
C VAL A 88 -4.54 0.05 14.67
N SER A 89 -5.22 1.17 14.92
CA SER A 89 -6.33 1.58 14.07
C SER A 89 -5.76 1.97 12.71
N SER A 90 -6.28 1.36 11.65
CA SER A 90 -6.07 1.83 10.28
C SER A 90 -6.76 3.19 10.15
N SER A 91 -6.02 4.26 10.32
CA SER A 91 -6.44 5.59 9.90
C SER A 91 -5.72 5.92 8.60
N VAL A 92 -6.48 6.12 7.53
CA VAL A 92 -5.98 6.79 6.32
C VAL A 92 -5.96 8.27 6.67
N LEU A 93 -4.82 8.76 7.14
CA LEU A 93 -4.62 10.19 7.28
C LEU A 93 -4.30 10.75 5.89
N LEU A 94 -5.30 11.37 5.25
CA LEU A 94 -5.07 12.32 4.15
C LEU A 94 -4.37 13.55 4.76
N GLY A 95 -3.08 13.44 4.98
CA GLY A 95 -2.23 14.53 5.44
C GLY A 95 -1.48 15.13 4.27
N CYS A 96 -1.91 16.28 3.77
CA CYS A 96 -1.02 17.17 3.02
C CYS A 96 0.08 17.65 3.96
N TRP A 97 1.29 17.11 3.82
CA TRP A 97 2.47 17.62 4.53
C TRP A 97 3.13 18.69 3.65
N SER A 98 2.89 19.96 3.97
CA SER A 98 3.72 21.07 3.47
C SER A 98 5.04 21.09 4.23
N LYS A 99 6.11 21.49 3.51
CA LYS A 99 7.39 21.91 4.09
C LYS A 99 7.23 23.08 5.06
#